data_AF-A0A0M8VCU5-F1
#
_entry.id   AF-A0A0M8VCU5-F1
#
_cell.length_a   1.000
_cell.length_b   1.000
_cell.length_c   1.000
_cell.angle_alpha   90.00
_cell.angle_beta   90.00
_cell.angle_gamma   90.00
#
_symmetry.space_group_name_H-M   'P 1'
#
loop_
_entity.id
_entity.type
_entity.pdbx_description
1 polymer ?
#
loop_
_entity_poly.entity_id
_entity_poly.type
_entity_poly.pdbx_seq_one_letter_code
_entity_poly.pdbx_strand_id
1 'polypeptide(L)'
;EPFAGELVADGLREAGVDIRFNTTVSSLTRDNSTHSANSANSANGEIRITLSDGGQLTADEILLATGRAPQTRDLGLETVGLTPGDWLTVDDTFQVTGIDGGWLYAVGDVNRRALMTHQGKYQARIAGAA
;
A
#
# COMPACT_ATOMS: atom_id res chain seq x y z
N GLU A 1 14.73 -8.91 13.33
CA GLU A 1 16.05 -8.39 13.71
C GLU A 1 16.03 -6.86 13.66
N PRO A 2 16.03 -6.15 14.80
CA PRO A 2 15.91 -4.69 14.82
C PRO A 2 17.07 -3.96 14.12
N PHE A 3 18.28 -4.51 14.18
CA PHE A 3 19.49 -3.89 13.62
C PHE A 3 19.39 -3.59 12.12
N ALA A 4 18.66 -4.41 11.35
CA ALA A 4 18.53 -4.22 9.91
C ALA A 4 17.80 -2.90 9.59
N GLY A 5 16.79 -2.54 10.38
CA GLY A 5 16.08 -1.28 10.22
C GLY A 5 16.94 -0.07 10.57
N GLU A 6 17.77 -0.19 11.60
CA GLU A 6 18.71 0.86 12.02
C GLU A 6 19.75 1.14 10.92
N LEU A 7 20.39 0.09 10.38
CA LEU A 7 21.37 0.23 9.30
C LEU A 7 20.77 0.87 8.03
N VAL A 8 19.54 0.52 7.67
CA VAL A 8 18.84 1.15 6.53
C VAL A 8 18.55 2.62 6.80
N ALA A 9 18.08 2.96 8.01
CA ALA A 9 17.79 4.33 8.39
C ALA A 9 19.05 5.21 8.36
N ASP A 10 20.17 4.69 8.85
CA ASP A 10 21.43 5.42 8.86
C ASP A 10 21.96 5.63 7.44
N GLY A 11 21.96 4.59 6.60
CA GLY A 11 22.37 4.72 5.19
C GLY A 11 21.52 5.72 4.39
N LEU A 12 20.20 5.78 4.66
CA LEU A 12 19.32 6.77 4.04
C LEU A 12 19.62 8.20 4.53
N ARG A 13 19.89 8.40 5.82
CA ARG A 13 20.29 9.72 6.36
C ARG A 13 21.63 10.17 5.80
N GLU A 14 22.60 9.28 5.68
CA GLU A 14 23.89 9.55 5.03
C GLU A 14 23.71 9.96 3.56
N ALA A 15 22.70 9.41 2.87
CA ALA A 15 22.33 9.80 1.51
C ALA A 15 21.52 11.12 1.43
N GLY A 16 21.25 11.78 2.57
CA GLY A 16 20.53 13.05 2.63
C GLY A 16 19.01 12.94 2.79
N VAL A 17 18.47 11.74 3.08
CA VAL A 17 17.04 11.56 3.36
C VAL A 17 16.71 12.00 4.78
N ASP A 18 15.74 12.91 4.90
CA ASP A 18 15.19 13.34 6.19
C ASP A 18 14.14 12.34 6.70
N ILE A 19 14.56 11.45 7.60
CA ILE A 19 13.70 10.43 8.21
C ILE A 19 13.09 10.94 9.51
N ARG A 20 11.75 11.06 9.51
CA ARG A 20 10.95 11.43 10.68
C ARG A 20 10.14 10.24 11.21
N PHE A 21 10.57 9.67 12.33
CA PHE A 21 9.79 8.67 13.07
C PHE A 21 8.75 9.34 13.97
N ASN A 22 7.78 8.57 14.47
CA ASN A 22 6.70 9.04 15.36
C ASN A 22 5.97 10.28 14.84
N THR A 23 5.91 10.42 13.51
CA THR A 23 5.34 11.57 12.82
C THR A 23 4.10 11.14 12.07
N THR A 24 2.97 11.81 12.32
CA THR A 24 1.72 11.55 11.64
C THR A 24 1.30 12.78 10.86
N VAL A 25 0.95 12.60 9.59
CA VAL A 25 0.34 13.65 8.76
C VAL A 25 -1.15 13.73 9.08
N SER A 26 -1.63 14.92 9.43
CA SER A 26 -3.04 15.18 9.76
C SER A 26 -3.81 15.80 8.60
N SER A 27 -3.17 16.65 7.79
CA SER A 27 -3.79 17.22 6.59
C SER A 27 -2.77 17.60 5.53
N LEU A 28 -3.24 17.63 4.28
CA LEU A 28 -2.50 18.08 3.10
C LEU A 28 -3.33 19.14 2.39
N THR A 29 -2.73 20.29 2.10
CA THR A 29 -3.36 21.36 1.32
C THR A 29 -2.42 21.77 0.20
N ARG A 30 -2.89 21.75 -1.05
CA ARG A 30 -2.12 22.27 -2.18
C ARG A 30 -2.57 23.69 -2.48
N ASP A 31 -1.64 24.63 -2.46
CA ASP A 31 -1.91 26.03 -2.81
C ASP A 31 -1.51 26.27 -4.26
N ASN A 32 -2.49 26.44 -5.15
CA ASN A 32 -2.26 26.69 -6.57
C ASN A 32 -1.97 28.16 -6.90
N SER A 33 -2.00 29.07 -5.90
CA SER A 33 -1.73 30.49 -6.08
C SER A 33 -0.23 30.81 -6.15
N THR A 34 0.62 29.92 -5.61
CA THR A 34 2.08 30.06 -5.62
C THR A 34 2.68 29.25 -6.77
N HIS A 35 2.58 29.78 -7.99
CA HIS A 35 3.47 29.32 -9.06
C HIS A 35 4.88 29.81 -8.73
N SER A 36 5.71 28.97 -8.11
CA SER A 36 7.12 29.27 -7.95
C SER A 36 7.78 29.19 -9.33
N ALA A 37 8.07 30.36 -9.91
CA ALA A 37 8.73 30.50 -11.22
C ALA A 37 10.12 29.84 -11.29
N ASN A 38 10.62 29.32 -10.16
CA ASN A 38 11.95 28.72 -10.02
C ASN A 38 11.91 27.18 -9.93
N SER A 39 10.74 26.54 -9.94
CA SER A 39 10.62 25.08 -9.94
C SER A 39 10.30 24.58 -11.34
N ALA A 40 11.30 23.99 -11.99
CA ALA A 40 11.17 23.43 -13.34
C ALA A 40 10.15 22.26 -13.44
N ASN A 41 9.58 21.80 -12.31
CA ASN A 41 8.58 20.74 -12.22
C ASN A 41 7.28 21.15 -11.50
N SER A 42 7.12 22.40 -11.04
CA SER A 42 5.85 22.87 -10.44
C SER A 42 4.82 23.24 -11.51
N ALA A 43 4.32 22.25 -12.24
CA ALA A 43 3.02 22.42 -12.92
C ALA A 43 1.87 22.58 -11.90
N ASN A 44 2.11 22.11 -10.66
CA ASN A 44 1.20 22.15 -9.53
C ASN A 44 1.86 22.96 -8.40
N GLY A 45 1.10 23.80 -7.69
CA GLY A 45 1.64 24.62 -6.60
C GLY A 45 2.11 23.80 -5.39
N GLU A 46 2.76 24.47 -4.44
CA GLU A 46 3.38 23.86 -3.24
C GLU A 46 2.34 23.16 -2.36
N ILE A 47 2.71 22.02 -1.78
CA ILE A 47 1.89 21.27 -0.82
C ILE A 47 2.31 21.64 0.59
N ARG A 48 1.37 22.17 1.38
CA ARG A 48 1.50 22.32 2.82
C ARG A 48 1.01 21.06 3.53
N ILE A 49 1.88 20.48 4.35
CA ILE A 49 1.65 19.28 5.15
C ILE A 49 1.50 19.71 6.60
N THR A 50 0.38 19.39 7.23
CA THR A 50 0.20 19.59 8.67
C THR A 50 0.44 18.28 9.40
N LEU A 51 1.25 18.33 10.46
CA LEU A 51 1.55 17.18 11.30
C LEU A 51 0.61 17.14 12.51
N SER A 52 0.49 15.99 13.16
CA SER A 52 -0.39 15.79 14.31
C SER A 52 0.02 16.60 15.55
N ASP A 53 1.29 17.01 15.63
CA ASP A 53 1.83 17.87 16.70
C ASP A 53 1.67 19.37 16.41
N GLY A 54 1.03 19.73 15.29
CA GLY A 54 0.88 21.12 14.84
C GLY A 54 2.05 21.64 13.98
N GLY A 55 3.10 20.84 13.79
CA GLY A 55 4.19 21.16 12.87
C GLY A 55 3.74 21.28 11.42
N GLN A 56 4.51 22.01 10.61
CA GLN A 56 4.25 22.17 9.18
C GLN A 56 5.50 21.82 8.36
N LEU A 57 5.28 21.14 7.24
CA LEU A 57 6.28 20.87 6.22
C LEU A 57 5.74 21.34 4.86
N THR A 58 6.64 21.60 3.91
CA THR A 58 6.26 21.83 2.52
C THR A 58 7.01 20.88 1.58
N ALA A 59 6.35 20.53 0.47
CA ALA A 59 6.91 19.69 -0.57
C ALA A 59 6.23 20.00 -1.92
N ASP A 60 6.91 19.71 -3.03
CA ASP A 60 6.31 19.81 -4.37
C ASP A 60 5.33 18.65 -4.64
N GLU A 61 5.67 17.46 -4.14
CA GLU A 61 4.91 16.23 -4.35
C GLU A 61 4.85 15.33 -3.11
N ILE A 62 3.81 14.50 -3.05
CA ILE A 62 3.58 13.52 -1.97
C ILE A 62 3.38 12.13 -2.56
N LEU A 63 4.12 11.15 -2.03
CA LEU A 63 3.89 9.73 -2.27
C LEU A 63 3.31 9.06 -1.03
N LEU A 64 2.10 8.52 -1.13
CA LEU A 64 1.49 7.72 -0.07
C LEU A 64 1.87 6.25 -0.23
N ALA A 65 2.81 5.78 0.59
CA ALA A 65 3.28 4.40 0.62
C ALA A 65 2.86 3.66 1.91
N THR A 66 1.62 3.88 2.38
CA THR A 66 1.12 3.42 3.69
C THR A 66 0.69 1.95 3.73
N GLY A 67 0.61 1.28 2.58
CA GLY A 67 0.26 -0.12 2.49
C GLY A 67 -0.49 -0.46 1.21
N ARG A 68 -1.08 -1.66 1.19
CA ARG A 68 -1.83 -2.21 0.07
C ARG A 68 -3.16 -2.78 0.57
N ALA A 69 -4.20 -2.67 -0.25
CA ALA A 69 -5.51 -3.29 -0.04
C ALA A 69 -5.82 -4.22 -1.22
N PRO A 70 -6.67 -5.26 -1.04
CA PRO A 70 -7.04 -6.14 -2.12
C PRO A 70 -7.98 -5.42 -3.09
N GLN A 71 -7.86 -5.74 -4.38
CA GLN A 71 -8.70 -5.16 -5.44
C GLN A 71 -9.90 -6.07 -5.72
N THR A 72 -10.80 -6.16 -4.73
CA THR A 72 -11.95 -7.08 -4.76
C THR A 72 -13.31 -6.39 -4.76
N ARG A 73 -13.35 -5.04 -4.78
CA ARG A 73 -14.60 -4.27 -4.65
C ARG A 73 -15.59 -4.49 -5.79
N ASP A 74 -15.09 -4.56 -7.02
CA ASP A 74 -15.94 -4.54 -8.21
C ASP A 74 -16.07 -5.92 -8.88
N LEU A 75 -15.82 -7.00 -8.12
CA LEU A 75 -15.86 -8.39 -8.62
C LEU A 75 -17.22 -9.09 -8.44
N GLY A 76 -18.19 -8.45 -7.78
CA GLY A 76 -19.48 -9.07 -7.47
C GLY A 76 -19.39 -10.15 -6.38
N LEU A 77 -18.42 -10.06 -5.46
CA LEU A 77 -18.19 -11.04 -4.40
C LEU A 77 -19.38 -11.20 -3.46
N GLU A 78 -20.20 -10.18 -3.32
CA GLU A 78 -21.44 -10.21 -2.56
C GLU A 78 -22.44 -11.25 -3.09
N THR A 79 -22.40 -11.57 -4.39
CA THR A 79 -23.26 -12.58 -5.02
C THR A 79 -22.95 -14.00 -4.55
N VAL A 80 -21.78 -14.20 -3.98
CA VAL A 80 -21.30 -15.48 -3.44
C VAL A 80 -21.07 -15.42 -1.92
N GLY A 81 -21.63 -14.40 -1.26
CA GLY A 81 -21.60 -14.27 0.21
C GLY A 81 -20.30 -13.70 0.79
N LEU A 82 -19.44 -13.09 -0.04
CA LEU A 82 -18.17 -12.51 0.39
C LEU A 82 -18.23 -10.98 0.42
N THR A 83 -17.49 -10.35 1.32
CA THR A 83 -17.47 -8.88 1.45
C THR A 83 -16.55 -8.25 0.40
N PRO A 84 -17.06 -7.34 -0.47
CA PRO A 84 -16.21 -6.64 -1.42
C PRO A 84 -15.18 -5.73 -0.74
N GLY A 85 -13.93 -5.77 -1.20
CA GLY A 85 -12.83 -5.00 -0.61
C GLY A 85 -12.09 -5.68 0.53
N ASP A 86 -12.56 -6.84 1.00
CA ASP A 86 -11.87 -7.67 1.98
C ASP A 86 -10.85 -8.63 1.32
N TRP A 87 -9.92 -9.11 2.14
CA TRP A 87 -9.00 -10.18 1.78
C TRP A 87 -9.74 -11.51 1.75
N LEU A 88 -9.38 -12.39 0.81
CA LEU A 88 -10.01 -13.70 0.67
C LEU A 88 -9.31 -14.73 1.55
N THR A 89 -10.05 -15.36 2.47
CA THR A 89 -9.51 -16.47 3.26
C THR A 89 -9.48 -17.74 2.42
N VAL A 90 -8.34 -18.44 2.44
CA VAL A 90 -8.11 -19.63 1.62
C VAL A 90 -7.47 -20.76 2.41
N ASP A 91 -7.72 -21.98 1.97
CA ASP A 91 -7.00 -23.18 2.44
C ASP A 91 -5.63 -23.33 1.76
N ASP A 92 -4.99 -24.50 1.92
CA ASP A 92 -3.65 -24.77 1.40
C ASP A 92 -3.60 -25.10 -0.10
N THR A 93 -4.74 -25.39 -0.72
CA THR A 93 -4.85 -25.47 -2.19
C THR A 93 -5.19 -24.10 -2.80
N PHE A 94 -5.37 -23.08 -1.95
CA PHE A 94 -5.82 -21.73 -2.29
C PHE A 94 -7.29 -21.65 -2.70
N GLN A 95 -8.10 -22.65 -2.35
CA GLN A 95 -9.54 -22.58 -2.47
C GLN A 95 -10.10 -21.61 -1.43
N VAL A 96 -11.03 -20.73 -1.85
CA VAL A 96 -11.67 -19.78 -0.95
C VAL A 96 -12.58 -20.51 0.03
N THR A 97 -12.41 -20.23 1.32
CA THR A 97 -13.20 -20.81 2.40
C THR A 97 -14.44 -19.95 2.70
N GLY A 98 -15.50 -20.55 3.25
CA GLY A 98 -16.70 -19.82 3.64
C GLY A 98 -17.72 -19.64 2.51
N ILE A 99 -17.52 -20.32 1.38
CA ILE A 99 -18.49 -20.45 0.29
C ILE A 99 -18.68 -21.92 -0.09
N ASP A 100 -19.86 -22.26 -0.59
CA ASP A 100 -20.17 -23.61 -1.06
C ASP A 100 -19.68 -23.86 -2.50
N GLY A 101 -19.49 -25.14 -2.84
CA GLY A 101 -19.29 -25.59 -4.22
C GLY A 101 -17.85 -25.69 -4.71
N GLY A 102 -16.85 -25.30 -3.92
CA GLY A 102 -15.44 -25.62 -4.16
C GLY A 102 -14.83 -25.13 -5.47
N TRP A 103 -15.38 -24.05 -6.05
CA TRP A 103 -15.03 -23.58 -7.39
C TRP A 103 -14.19 -22.30 -7.39
N LEU A 104 -14.21 -21.51 -6.30
CA LEU A 104 -13.50 -20.24 -6.22
C LEU A 104 -12.12 -20.44 -5.62
N TYR A 105 -11.10 -19.99 -6.32
CA TYR A 105 -9.71 -19.99 -5.88
C TYR A 105 -9.16 -18.56 -5.88
N ALA A 106 -8.28 -18.25 -4.93
CA ALA A 106 -7.71 -16.92 -4.77
C ALA A 106 -6.20 -16.99 -4.53
N VAL A 107 -5.44 -16.52 -5.52
CA VAL A 107 -3.97 -16.55 -5.53
C VAL A 107 -3.38 -15.15 -5.66
N GLY A 108 -2.15 -14.99 -5.21
CA GLY A 108 -1.45 -13.71 -5.17
C GLY A 108 -1.85 -12.86 -3.96
N ASP A 109 -1.74 -11.54 -4.11
CA ASP A 109 -1.89 -10.61 -2.99
C ASP A 109 -3.27 -10.69 -2.31
N VAL A 110 -4.32 -11.05 -3.06
CA VAL A 110 -5.72 -11.01 -2.61
C VAL A 110 -6.00 -11.89 -1.37
N ASN A 111 -5.21 -12.95 -1.15
CA ASN A 111 -5.34 -13.83 0.02
C ASN A 111 -4.44 -13.42 1.21
N ARG A 112 -3.62 -12.37 1.03
CA ARG A 112 -2.72 -11.80 2.04
C ARG A 112 -1.68 -12.74 2.65
N ARG A 113 -1.48 -13.95 2.12
CA ARG A 113 -0.48 -14.90 2.66
C ARG A 113 0.96 -14.41 2.44
N ALA A 114 1.28 -13.99 1.22
CA ALA A 114 2.59 -13.41 0.89
C ALA A 114 2.51 -12.50 -0.33
N LEU A 115 2.81 -11.21 -0.14
CA LEU A 115 2.60 -10.16 -1.12
C LEU A 115 3.82 -9.98 -2.05
N MET A 116 4.24 -11.08 -2.67
CA MET A 116 5.44 -11.14 -3.51
C MET A 116 5.13 -11.85 -4.83
N THR A 117 5.68 -11.32 -5.93
CA THR A 117 5.43 -11.84 -7.29
C THR A 117 5.75 -13.33 -7.42
N HIS A 118 6.86 -13.80 -6.85
CA HIS A 118 7.25 -15.21 -6.93
C HIS A 118 6.31 -16.11 -6.12
N GLN A 119 5.77 -15.61 -5.01
CA GLN A 119 4.77 -16.32 -4.21
C GLN A 119 3.47 -16.44 -4.99
N GLY A 120 2.96 -15.37 -5.61
CA GLY A 120 1.76 -15.45 -6.45
C GLY A 120 1.87 -16.51 -7.56
N LYS A 121 3.03 -16.62 -8.22
CA LYS A 121 3.30 -17.68 -9.21
C LYS A 121 3.30 -19.08 -8.60
N TYR A 122 3.87 -19.23 -7.40
CA TYR A 122 3.89 -20.51 -6.69
C TYR A 122 2.47 -20.94 -6.29
N GLN A 123 1.69 -20.02 -5.72
CA GLN A 123 0.29 -20.25 -5.35
C GLN A 123 -0.55 -20.66 -6.57
N ALA A 124 -0.39 -19.99 -7.71
CA ALA A 124 -1.08 -20.34 -8.95
C ALA A 124 -0.77 -21.77 -9.45
N ARG A 125 0.47 -22.26 -9.25
CA ARG A 125 0.82 -23.64 -9.61
C ARG A 125 0.16 -24.68 -8.71
N ILE A 126 0.00 -24.38 -7.42
CA ILE A 126 -0.69 -25.26 -6.47
C ILE A 126 -2.18 -25.30 -6.79
N ALA A 127 -2.82 -24.13 -6.94
CA ALA A 127 -4.23 -24.03 -7.27
C ALA A 127 -4.57 -24.74 -8.59
N GLY A 128 -3.70 -24.62 -9.60
CA GLY A 128 -3.90 -25.30 -10.89
C GLY A 128 -3.65 -26.81 -10.89
N ALA A 129 -3.13 -27.38 -9.80
CA ALA A 129 -2.88 -28.82 -9.65
C ALA A 129 -3.86 -29.51 -8.68
N ALA A 130 -4.72 -28.74 -8.02
CA ALA A 130 -5.80 -29.23 -7.16
C ALA A 130 -6.99 -29.71 -8.00
#